data_AF-A0A6H9LR35-F1
#
_entry.id   AF-A0A6H9LR35-F1
#
_cell.length_a   1.000
_cell.length_b   1.000
_cell.length_c   1.000
_cell.angle_alpha   90.00
_cell.angle_beta   90.00
_cell.angle_gamma   90.00
#
_symmetry.space_group_name_H-M   'P 1'
#
loop_
_entity.id
_entity.type
_entity.pdbx_description
1 polymer ?
#
loop_
_entity_poly.entity_id
_entity_poly.type
_entity_poly.pdbx_seq_one_letter_code
_entity_poly.pdbx_strand_id
1 'polypeptide(L)' 'MSDKIKILAFAGSLRKDSYNKKLIKVAVPILEKFDADVTFIDLRDYPLPIFDEDLESEKGLPENGRKLKD' A
#
# COMPACT_ATOMS: atom_id res chain seq x y z
N MET A 1 -3.62 27.22 -3.67
CA MET A 1 -4.03 26.18 -2.70
C MET A 1 -2.77 25.48 -2.26
N SER A 2 -2.56 25.27 -0.96
CA SER A 2 -1.43 24.43 -0.52
C SER A 2 -1.80 22.99 -0.86
N ASP A 3 -0.96 22.30 -1.61
CA ASP A 3 -1.18 20.87 -1.87
C ASP A 3 -1.17 20.13 -0.53
N LYS A 4 -2.21 19.31 -0.28
CA LYS A 4 -2.26 18.47 0.92
C LYS A 4 -1.11 17.47 0.91
N ILE A 5 -0.57 17.17 2.08
CA ILE A 5 0.44 16.11 2.22
C ILE A 5 -0.21 14.78 1.86
N LYS A 6 0.34 14.09 0.85
CA LYS A 6 -0.12 12.76 0.42
C LYS A 6 0.66 11.67 1.13
N ILE A 7 -0.05 10.74 1.76
CA ILE A 7 0.53 9.64 2.55
C ILE A 7 -0.03 8.31 2.08
N LEU A 8 0.85 7.39 1.66
CA LEU A 8 0.50 5.98 1.47
C LEU A 8 0.79 5.20 2.75
N ALA A 9 -0.23 4.60 3.36
CA ALA A 9 -0.14 3.87 4.62
C ALA A 9 -0.39 2.38 4.43
N PHE A 10 0.60 1.54 4.77
CA PHE A 10 0.51 0.08 4.67
C PHE A 10 1.42 -0.62 5.67
N ALA A 11 1.11 -1.87 6.00
CA ALA A 11 1.93 -2.70 6.87
C ALA A 11 2.72 -3.72 6.05
N GLY A 12 4.02 -3.87 6.33
CA GLY A 12 4.87 -4.91 5.72
C GLY A 12 4.58 -6.35 6.18
N SER A 13 3.46 -6.59 6.86
CA SER A 13 3.06 -7.92 7.32
C SER A 13 1.80 -8.34 6.62
N LEU A 14 1.80 -9.54 6.03
CA LEU A 14 0.58 -10.09 5.45
C LEU A 14 -0.37 -10.63 6.52
N ARG A 15 0.05 -10.93 7.76
CA ARG A 15 -0.81 -11.58 8.77
C ARG A 15 -2.12 -10.82 9.00
N LYS A 16 -3.22 -11.58 9.14
CA LYS A 16 -4.57 -11.04 9.42
C LYS A 16 -4.58 -10.24 10.74
N ASP A 17 -3.92 -10.77 11.76
CA ASP A 17 -3.81 -10.15 13.09
C ASP A 17 -2.55 -9.31 13.29
N SER A 18 -2.02 -8.70 12.22
CA SER A 18 -0.86 -7.81 12.33
C SER A 18 -1.16 -6.62 13.25
N TYR A 19 -0.32 -6.42 14.27
CA TYR A 19 -0.38 -5.23 15.13
C TYR A 19 -0.11 -3.96 14.34
N ASN A 20 0.76 -3.99 13.33
CA ASN A 20 1.06 -2.84 12.49
C ASN A 20 -0.16 -2.42 11.65
N LYS A 21 -0.95 -3.38 11.13
CA LYS A 21 -2.21 -3.07 10.45
C LYS A 21 -3.21 -2.41 11.39
N LYS A 22 -3.34 -2.93 12.62
CA LYS A 22 -4.23 -2.36 13.64
C LYS A 22 -3.81 -0.94 14.00
N LEU A 23 -2.50 -0.71 14.18
CA LEU A 23 -1.94 0.62 14.45
C LEU A 23 -2.25 1.61 13.32
N ILE A 24 -1.97 1.23 12.07
CA ILE A 24 -2.22 2.10 10.91
C ILE A 24 -3.70 2.47 10.80
N LYS A 25 -4.61 1.51 11.00
CA LYS A 25 -6.06 1.77 10.98
C LYS A 25 -6.51 2.82 12.03
N VAL A 26 -5.76 2.97 13.13
CA VAL A 26 -6.01 4.02 14.13
C VAL A 26 -5.33 5.33 13.73
N ALA A 27 -4.16 5.29 13.08
CA ALA A 27 -3.40 6.47 12.68
C ALA A 27 -4.02 7.23 11.48
N VAL A 28 -4.55 6.52 10.47
CA VAL A 28 -5.16 7.11 9.27
C VAL A 28 -6.19 8.21 9.60
N PRO A 29 -7.24 7.95 10.41
CA PRO A 29 -8.23 8.99 10.72
C PRO A 29 -7.68 10.14 11.58
N ILE A 30 -6.52 9.98 12.22
CA ILE A 30 -5.84 11.08 12.91
C ILE A 30 -5.16 11.98 11.87
N LEU A 31 -4.43 11.40 10.92
CA LEU A 31 -3.74 12.13 9.86
C LEU A 31 -4.71 12.90 8.95
N GLU A 32 -5.85 12.30 8.61
CA GLU A 32 -6.91 12.97 7.83
C GLU A 32 -7.46 14.23 8.53
N LYS A 33 -7.52 14.23 9.88
CA LYS A 33 -7.91 15.42 10.66
C LYS A 33 -6.86 16.55 10.63
N PHE A 34 -5.62 16.23 10.30
CA PHE A 34 -4.53 17.19 10.09
C PHE A 34 -4.38 17.60 8.62
N ASP A 35 -5.45 17.46 7.84
CA ASP A 35 -5.51 17.84 6.42
C ASP A 35 -4.53 17.06 5.52
N ALA A 36 -4.14 15.85 5.93
CA ALA A 36 -3.43 14.92 5.06
C ALA A 36 -4.41 14.14 4.15
N ASP A 37 -3.97 13.87 2.93
CA ASP A 37 -4.63 12.96 2.00
C ASP A 37 -4.00 11.57 2.13
N VAL A 38 -4.71 10.64 2.78
CA VAL A 38 -4.14 9.34 3.18
C VAL A 38 -4.78 8.21 2.40
N THR A 39 -3.96 7.45 1.69
CA THR A 39 -4.37 6.21 1.04
C THR A 39 -3.91 5.03 1.90
N PHE A 40 -4.86 4.26 2.43
CA PHE A 40 -4.54 3.00 3.12
C PHE A 40 -4.66 1.82 2.15
N ILE A 41 -3.66 0.93 2.16
CA ILE A 41 -3.72 -0.35 1.43
C ILE A 41 -3.35 -1.52 2.36
N ASP A 42 -3.93 -2.69 2.08
CA ASP A 42 -3.47 -3.96 2.64
C ASP A 42 -2.72 -4.74 1.56
N LEU A 43 -1.43 -5.06 1.78
CA LEU A 43 -0.64 -5.85 0.84
C LEU A 43 -1.24 -7.24 0.54
N ARG A 44 -2.16 -7.75 1.37
CA ARG A 44 -2.91 -8.98 1.06
C ARG A 44 -3.81 -8.83 -0.16
N ASP A 45 -4.25 -7.61 -0.49
CA ASP A 45 -5.10 -7.33 -1.64
C ASP A 45 -4.29 -7.26 -2.94
N TYR A 46 -2.96 -7.24 -2.81
CA TYR A 46 -1.99 -7.16 -3.92
C TYR A 46 -1.00 -8.33 -3.86
N PRO A 47 -1.45 -9.59 -3.97
CA PRO A 47 -0.53 -10.72 -4.02
C PRO A 47 0.39 -10.57 -5.24
N LEU A 48 1.70 -10.64 -4.99
CA LEU A 48 2.74 -10.62 -6.01
C LEU A 48 3.37 -12.01 -6.10
N PRO A 49 3.79 -12.46 -7.30
CA PRO A 49 4.57 -13.67 -7.44
C PRO A 49 5.94 -13.49 -6.76
N ILE A 50 6.68 -14.59 -6.62
CA ILE A 50 8.12 -14.49 -6.35
C ILE A 50 8.73 -13.69 -7.51
N PHE A 51 9.58 -12.72 -7.18
CA PHE A 51 10.25 -11.92 -8.19
C PHE A 51 11.13 -12.82 -9.07
N ASP A 52 10.98 -12.64 -10.38
CA ASP A 52 11.69 -13.35 -11.43
C ASP A 52 11.93 -12.34 -12.56
N GLU A 53 13.19 -12.02 -12.82
CA GLU A 53 13.60 -10.97 -13.75
C GLU A 53 13.36 -11.38 -15.22
N ASP A 54 13.46 -12.67 -15.54
CA ASP A 54 13.16 -13.19 -16.88
C ASP A 54 11.64 -13.09 -17.14
N LEU A 55 10.83 -13.49 -16.15
CA LEU A 55 9.37 -13.39 -16.23
C LEU A 55 8.90 -11.94 -16.38
N GLU A 56 9.49 -11.00 -15.62
CA GLU A 56 9.17 -9.59 -15.72
C GLU A 56 9.61 -8.99 -17.07
N SER A 57 10.76 -9.43 -17.61
CA SER A 57 11.21 -9.01 -18.94
C SER A 57 10.28 -9.49 -20.05
N GLU A 58 9.75 -10.70 -19.95
CA GLU A 58 8.83 -11.28 -20.93
C GLU A 58 7.39 -10.76 -20.82
N LYS A 59 6.86 -10.61 -19.60
CA LYS A 59 5.43 -10.32 -19.33
C LYS A 59 5.16 -8.93 -18.75
N GLY A 60 6.22 -8.18 -18.47
CA GLY A 60 6.16 -6.90 -17.77
C GLY A 60 5.79 -7.03 -16.29
N LEU A 61 5.53 -5.89 -15.65
CA LEU A 61 5.15 -5.82 -14.24
C LEU A 61 3.90 -6.68 -13.94
N PRO A 62 3.86 -7.41 -12.82
CA PRO A 62 2.66 -8.13 -12.40
C PRO A 62 1.45 -7.21 -12.28
N GLU A 63 0.25 -7.74 -12.56
CA GLU A 63 -1.00 -6.96 -12.55
C GLU A 63 -1.21 -6.19 -11.24
N ASN A 64 -1.01 -6.84 -10.09
CA ASN A 64 -1.15 -6.19 -8.79
C ASN A 64 -0.03 -5.18 -8.50
N GLY A 65 1.14 -5.33 -9.12
CA GLY A 65 2.19 -4.32 -9.08
C GLY A 65 1.82 -3.06 -9.84
N ARG A 66 1.14 -3.22 -10.99
CA ARG A 66 0.57 -2.08 -11.76
C ARG A 66 -0.56 -1.40 -10.99
N LYS A 67 -1.53 -2.16 -10.46
CA LYS A 67 -2.64 -1.62 -9.65
C LYS A 67 -2.20 -0.79 -8.45
N LEU A 68 -1.03 -1.10 -7.88
CA LEU A 68 -0.47 -0.34 -6.75
C LEU A 68 0.19 0.97 -7.21
N LYS A 69 0.74 0.98 -8.43
CA LYS A 69 1.44 2.14 -9.00
C LYS A 69 0.46 3.17 -9.58
N ASP A 70 -0.59 2.70 -10.24
CA ASP A 70 -1.55 3.49 -11.01
C ASP A 70 -2.66 4.07 -10.12
#